data_AF-A0A8S0FNR8-F1
#
_entry.id   AF-A0A8S0FNR8-F1
#
_cell.length_a   1.000
_cell.length_b   1.000
_cell.length_c   1.000
_cell.angle_alpha   90.00
_cell.angle_beta   90.00
_cell.angle_gamma   90.00
#
_symmetry.space_group_name_H-M   'P 1'
#
loop_
_entity.id
_entity.type
_entity.pdbx_description
1 polymer ?
#
loop_
_entity_poly.entity_id
_entity_poly.type
_entity_poly.pdbx_seq_one_letter_code
_entity_poly.pdbx_strand_id
1 'polypeptide(L)'
;MGFGFRCGFLGLLHMEIIQERLEREYDLDLITTAPTVVYEVETTSREVIYVDSPSKLPAVNNIYELREPIAECHMHCCRRHISATLLRCA
;
A
#
# COMPACT_ATOMS: atom_id res chain seq x y z
N MET A 1 12.38 -0.21 -17.00
CA MET A 1 12.70 1.01 -16.23
C MET A 1 13.84 0.68 -15.28
N GLY A 2 15.09 0.96 -15.67
CA GLY A 2 16.27 1.00 -14.80
C GLY A 2 16.56 -0.19 -13.87
N PHE A 3 17.59 0.00 -13.05
CA PHE A 3 17.82 -0.78 -11.83
C PHE A 3 17.03 -0.09 -10.71
N GLY A 4 16.34 -0.86 -9.86
CA GLY A 4 15.52 -0.31 -8.79
C GLY A 4 15.45 -1.26 -7.61
N PHE A 5 15.19 -0.71 -6.43
CA PHE A 5 15.04 -1.47 -5.20
C PHE A 5 13.60 -1.45 -4.75
N ARG A 6 13.16 -2.58 -4.17
CA ARG A 6 11.86 -2.65 -3.54
C ARG A 6 12.04 -2.61 -2.04
N CYS A 7 11.55 -1.53 -1.44
CA CYS A 7 11.63 -1.28 -0.01
C CYS A 7 10.23 -1.37 0.61
N GLY A 8 10.10 -2.07 1.74
CA GLY A 8 8.89 -2.07 2.54
C GLY A 8 8.91 -0.93 3.55
N PHE A 9 7.82 -0.18 3.65
CA PHE A 9 7.69 0.93 4.59
C PHE A 9 6.53 0.68 5.55
N LEU A 10 6.59 1.32 6.72
CA LEU A 10 5.57 1.19 7.77
C LEU A 10 4.32 2.06 7.50
N GLY A 11 4.42 2.99 6.56
CA GLY A 11 3.34 3.92 6.21
C GLY A 11 3.83 4.99 5.24
N LEU A 12 2.90 5.83 4.77
CA LEU A 12 3.17 6.86 3.77
C LEU A 12 4.19 7.89 4.28
N LEU A 13 4.04 8.38 5.50
CA LEU A 13 4.98 9.34 6.08
C LEU A 13 6.40 8.76 6.21
N HIS A 14 6.52 7.47 6.53
CA HIS A 14 7.83 6.82 6.63
C HIS A 14 8.52 6.76 5.26
N MET A 15 7.76 6.49 4.20
CA MET A 15 8.26 6.54 2.83
C MET A 15 8.71 7.97 2.44
N GLU A 16 7.89 8.99 2.73
CA GLU A 16 8.20 10.39 2.43
C GLU A 16 9.49 10.86 3.13
N ILE A 17 9.65 10.56 4.42
CA ILE A 17 10.85 10.91 5.18
C ILE A 17 12.09 10.26 4.56
N ILE A 18 12.02 8.96 4.20
CA ILE A 18 13.17 8.26 3.60
C ILE A 18 13.50 8.83 2.23
N GLN A 19 12.49 9.14 1.40
CA GLN A 19 12.71 9.76 0.10
C GLN A 19 13.41 11.11 0.23
N GLU A 20 12.89 12.01 1.06
CA GLU A 20 13.44 13.36 1.26
C GLU A 20 14.87 13.30 1.82
N ARG A 21 15.16 12.35 2.72
CA ARG A 21 16.51 12.14 3.24
C ARG A 21 17.48 11.66 2.17
N LEU A 22 17.08 10.72 1.31
CA LEU A 22 17.95 10.22 0.25
C LEU A 22 18.25 11.28 -0.80
N GLU A 23 17.24 12.07 -1.19
CA GLU A 23 17.41 13.18 -2.13
C GLU A 23 18.34 14.26 -1.55
N ARG A 24 18.19 14.63 -0.28
CA ARG A 24 18.99 15.71 0.32
C ARG A 24 20.38 15.29 0.78
N GLU A 25 20.53 14.12 1.39
CA GLU A 25 21.80 13.67 1.96
C GLU A 25 22.74 13.09 0.89
N TYR A 26 22.18 12.51 -0.17
CA TYR A 26 22.95 11.79 -1.19
C TYR A 26 22.81 12.37 -2.61
N ASP A 27 22.06 13.46 -2.80
CA ASP A 27 21.84 14.12 -4.10
C ASP A 27 21.36 13.14 -5.19
N LEU A 28 20.53 12.18 -4.78
CA LEU A 28 19.98 11.14 -5.65
C LEU A 28 18.60 11.55 -6.16
N ASP A 29 18.42 11.55 -7.48
CA ASP A 29 17.10 11.75 -8.10
C ASP A 29 16.34 10.41 -8.15
N LEU A 30 15.31 10.28 -7.30
CA LEU A 30 14.58 9.02 -7.09
C LEU A 30 13.20 9.06 -7.74
N ILE A 31 12.88 8.03 -8.52
CA ILE A 31 11.54 7.82 -9.07
C ILE A 31 10.81 6.78 -8.21
N THR A 32 9.83 7.22 -7.43
CA THR A 32 8.98 6.33 -6.63
C THR A 32 7.74 5.91 -7.43
N THR A 33 7.32 4.65 -7.24
CA THR A 33 6.08 4.12 -7.84
C THR A 33 4.98 4.08 -6.79
N ALA A 34 3.72 3.98 -7.22
CA ALA A 34 2.59 3.91 -6.30
C ALA A 34 2.79 2.78 -5.27
N PRO A 35 2.61 3.06 -3.96
CA PRO A 35 2.78 2.05 -2.93
C PRO A 35 1.72 0.97 -3.09
N THR A 36 2.12 -0.29 -2.96
CA THR A 36 1.23 -1.45 -3.02
C THR A 36 1.08 -2.08 -1.64
N VAL A 37 -0.15 -2.45 -1.28
CA VAL A 37 -0.42 -3.22 -0.06
C VAL A 37 -0.23 -4.72 -0.29
N VAL A 38 -0.08 -5.47 0.80
CA VAL A 38 -0.04 -6.94 0.75
C VAL A 38 -1.47 -7.46 0.76
N TYR A 39 -1.82 -8.25 -0.24
CA TYR A 39 -3.11 -8.93 -0.35
C TYR A 39 -3.02 -10.32 0.24
N GLU A 40 -4.11 -10.78 0.83
CA GLU A 40 -4.26 -12.17 1.24
C GLU A 40 -5.16 -12.86 0.22
N VAL A 41 -4.67 -13.92 -0.42
CA VAL A 41 -5.40 -14.63 -1.46
C VAL A 41 -5.60 -16.08 -1.02
N GLU A 42 -6.86 -16.52 -0.98
CA GLU A 42 -7.20 -17.91 -0.76
C GLU A 42 -7.35 -18.59 -2.12
N THR A 43 -6.55 -19.63 -2.34
CA THR A 43 -6.57 -20.39 -3.59
C THR A 43 -7.70 -21.42 -3.61
N THR A 44 -8.07 -21.93 -4.78
CA THR A 44 -9.04 -23.03 -4.92
C THR A 44 -8.61 -24.30 -4.16
N SER A 45 -7.32 -24.45 -3.88
CA SER A 45 -6.75 -25.52 -3.03
C SER A 45 -6.92 -25.28 -1.52
N ARG A 46 -7.57 -24.18 -1.11
CA ARG A 46 -7.71 -23.70 0.28
C ARG A 46 -6.38 -23.33 0.96
N GLU A 47 -5.37 -22.99 0.18
CA GLU A 47 -4.12 -22.43 0.70
C GLU A 47 -4.18 -20.91 0.67
N VAL A 48 -3.74 -20.28 1.77
CA VAL A 48 -3.66 -18.83 1.92
C VAL A 48 -2.26 -18.37 1.54
N ILE A 49 -2.17 -17.50 0.55
CA ILE A 49 -0.92 -16.90 0.09
C ILE A 49 -0.95 -15.38 0.29
N TYR A 50 0.18 -14.82 0.71
CA TYR A 50 0.36 -13.38 0.82
C TYR A 50 1.02 -12.85 -0.45
N VAL A 51 0.29 -12.00 -1.17
CA VAL A 51 0.72 -11.44 -2.45
C VAL A 51 1.10 -9.98 -2.26
N ASP A 52 2.38 -9.73 -2.48
CA ASP A 52 3.01 -8.43 -2.28
C ASP A 52 3.12 -7.64 -3.59
N SER A 53 2.91 -8.27 -4.74
CA SER A 53 2.94 -7.62 -6.05
C SER A 53 1.88 -8.21 -6.97
N PRO A 54 1.17 -7.38 -7.76
CA PRO A 54 0.11 -7.84 -8.65
C PRO A 54 0.61 -8.84 -9.70
N SER A 55 1.88 -8.79 -10.10
CA SER A 55 2.46 -9.76 -11.04
C SER A 55 2.61 -11.18 -10.48
N LYS A 56 2.57 -11.34 -9.15
CA LYS A 56 2.62 -12.65 -8.48
C LYS A 56 1.23 -13.19 -8.16
N LEU A 57 0.16 -12.49 -8.58
CA LEU A 57 -1.20 -13.00 -8.43
C LEU A 57 -1.35 -14.30 -9.22
N PRO A 58 -1.92 -15.36 -8.62
CA PRO A 58 -2.23 -16.58 -9.34
C PRO A 58 -3.27 -16.31 -10.44
N ALA A 59 -3.36 -17.24 -11.41
CA ALA A 59 -4.37 -17.15 -12.45
C ALA A 59 -5.78 -17.04 -11.85
N VAL A 60 -6.67 -16.28 -12.48
CA VAL A 60 -8.04 -15.98 -11.98
C VAL A 60 -8.83 -17.25 -11.63
N ASN A 61 -8.59 -18.35 -12.37
CA ASN A 61 -9.24 -19.65 -12.13
C ASN A 61 -8.83 -20.33 -10.80
N ASN A 62 -7.68 -19.94 -10.24
CA ASN A 62 -7.14 -20.51 -9.01
C ASN A 62 -7.43 -19.63 -7.78
N ILE A 63 -8.18 -18.54 -7.94
CA ILE A 63 -8.56 -17.63 -6.85
C ILE A 63 -9.95 -18.03 -6.35
N TYR A 64 -10.03 -18.41 -5.08
CA TYR A 64 -11.30 -18.66 -4.40
C TYR A 64 -11.81 -17.38 -3.73
N GLU A 65 -10.94 -16.69 -2.98
CA GLU A 65 -11.27 -15.46 -2.27
C GLU A 65 -10.06 -14.51 -2.31
N LEU A 66 -10.33 -13.21 -2.45
CA LEU A 66 -9.32 -12.15 -2.40
C LEU A 66 -9.66 -11.23 -1.22
N ARG A 67 -8.76 -11.14 -0.24
CA ARG A 67 -8.91 -10.32 0.96
C ARG A 67 -7.97 -9.14 0.90
N GLU A 68 -8.53 -7.95 1.07
CA GLU A 68 -7.79 -6.69 1.11
C GLU A 68 -7.53 -6.27 2.57
N PRO A 69 -6.38 -5.65 2.86
CA PRO A 69 -6.10 -5.15 4.20
C PRO A 69 -6.97 -3.92 4.50
N ILE A 70 -7.78 -4.01 5.56
CA ILE A 70 -8.59 -2.90 6.07
C ILE A 70 -7.86 -2.24 7.23
N ALA A 71 -7.79 -0.91 7.22
CA ALA A 71 -7.21 -0.11 8.30
C ALA A 71 -8.30 0.60 9.09
N GLU A 72 -8.21 0.57 10.42
CA GLU A 72 -9.05 1.37 11.30
C GLU A 72 -8.46 2.78 11.45
N CYS A 73 -9.20 3.79 11.02
CA CYS A 73 -8.77 5.19 11.02
C CYS A 73 -9.49 5.99 12.11
N HIS A 74 -8.79 6.37 13.18
CA HIS A 74 -9.31 7.29 14.20
C HIS A 74 -9.08 8.74 13.78
N MET A 75 -10.16 9.44 13.45
CA MET A 75 -10.11 10.85 13.05
C MET A 75 -10.76 11.75 14.11
N HIS A 76 -9.97 12.66 14.66
CA HIS A 76 -10.47 13.71 15.55
C HIS A 76 -10.69 15.00 14.75
N CYS A 77 -11.95 15.42 14.61
CA CYS A 77 -12.28 16.65 13.90
C CYS A 77 -13.34 17.46 14.65
N CYS A 78 -13.31 18.79 14.45
CA CYS A 78 -14.32 19.69 14.99
C CYS A 78 -15.68 19.45 14.29
N ARG A 79 -16.80 19.58 15.03
CA ARG A 79 -18.16 19.24 14.54
C ARG A 79 -18.50 19.82 13.17
N ARG A 80 -18.00 21.01 12.84
CA ARG A 80 -18.28 21.70 11.58
C ARG A 80 -17.70 21.00 10.34
N HIS A 81 -16.72 20.12 10.50
CA HIS A 81 -16.05 19.44 9.37
C HIS A 81 -16.35 17.93 9.28
N ILE A 82 -17.19 17.38 10.15
CA ILE A 82 -17.51 15.93 10.16
C ILE A 82 -18.02 15.47 8.80
N SER A 83 -18.97 16.19 8.20
CA SER A 83 -19.54 15.86 6.90
C SER A 83 -18.51 15.90 5.77
N ALA A 84 -17.66 16.93 5.74
CA ALA A 84 -16.60 17.08 4.75
C ALA A 84 -15.50 16.01 4.88
N THR A 85 -15.23 15.55 6.10
CA THR A 85 -14.28 14.47 6.34
C THR A 85 -14.88 13.13 5.92
N LEU A 86 -16.12 12.82 6.31
CA LEU A 86 -16.79 11.58 5.94
C LEU A 86 -16.98 11.44 4.42
N LEU A 87 -17.33 12.52 3.72
CA LEU A 87 -17.46 12.51 2.26
C LEU A 87 -16.15 12.15 1.53
N ARG A 88 -14.99 12.39 2.14
CA ARG A 88 -13.69 12.04 1.57
C ARG A 88 -13.24 10.61 1.88
N CYS A 89 -13.92 9.94 2.79
CA CYS A 89 -13.65 8.55 3.15
C CYS A 89 -14.56 7.55 2.43
N ALA A 90 -15.69 8.02 1.88
CA ALA A 90 -16.62 7.25 1.06
C ALA A 90 -16.20 7.25 -0.41
#